data_AF-A0A7C1TTR9-F1
#
_entry.id   AF-A0A7C1TTR9-F1
#
_cell.length_a   1.000
_cell.length_b   1.000
_cell.length_c   1.000
_cell.angle_alpha   90.00
_cell.angle_beta   90.00
_cell.angle_gamma   90.00
#
_symmetry.space_group_name_H-M   'P 1'
#
loop_
_entity.id
_entity.type
_entity.pdbx_description
1 polymer ?
#
loop_
_entity_poly.entity_id
_entity_poly.type
_entity_poly.pdbx_seq_one_letter_code
_entity_poly.pdbx_strand_id
1 'polypeptide(L)'
;LRNGTLRHVSSAFAEDPVRILRVARFAARFAAWGFKVAHDTNTLMGEMVANGEVDALVAERVWAETERALATDKPSRFFKVLRGCGALAKVFPEIDALFGVPQPEKHHPEIDTGAHVMMVLDQAAKLSPDTQVRFAALTHDLGKAATPEAEWPRHIGHEQRSVDLLMDLCRRFRVPKDYRELAMTTARYHTHCHRAAELKPSTLLKTLLALDAFRKPERLEQFLLTCEADAQGRKDKENDAYPQADVFRNALAAAQSINAGKIATTGLSGEKMKQELFRQRVEAIKNVL
;
A
#
# COMPACT_ATOMS: atom_id res chain seq x y z
N LEU A 1 3.31 -22.91 23.06
CA LEU A 1 1.92 -22.44 22.81
C LEU A 1 1.33 -21.72 24.02
N ARG A 2 1.23 -22.34 25.21
CA ARG A 2 0.69 -21.67 26.44
C ARG A 2 1.39 -20.35 26.79
N ASN A 3 2.71 -20.26 26.59
CA ASN A 3 3.50 -19.06 26.88
C ASN A 3 3.52 -18.04 25.73
N GLY A 4 2.69 -18.20 24.69
CA GLY A 4 2.66 -17.27 23.55
C GLY A 4 4.02 -17.06 22.86
N THR A 5 4.87 -18.09 22.81
CA THR A 5 6.25 -17.94 22.34
C THR A 5 6.49 -18.78 21.08
N LEU A 6 7.02 -18.14 20.03
CA LEU A 6 7.51 -18.78 18.81
C LEU A 6 9.01 -19.06 18.97
N ARG A 7 9.38 -20.35 18.97
CA ARG A 7 10.76 -20.79 19.19
C ARG A 7 11.15 -21.80 18.10
N HIS A 8 12.37 -21.70 17.58
CA HIS A 8 12.92 -22.73 16.70
C HIS A 8 13.13 -24.04 17.46
N VAL A 9 13.03 -25.18 16.76
CA VAL A 9 13.07 -26.51 17.40
C VAL A 9 14.50 -27.04 17.51
N SER A 10 15.31 -26.87 16.47
CA SER A 10 16.66 -27.41 16.39
C SER A 10 17.57 -26.53 15.53
N SER A 11 18.87 -26.83 15.54
CA SER A 11 19.89 -26.21 14.69
C SER A 11 19.54 -26.29 13.20
N ALA A 12 18.79 -27.31 12.80
CA ALA A 12 18.30 -27.47 11.43
C ALA A 12 17.54 -26.24 10.93
N PHE A 13 17.01 -25.37 11.82
CA PHE A 13 16.38 -24.10 11.45
C PHE A 13 17.24 -23.24 10.49
N ALA A 14 18.56 -23.20 10.70
CA ALA A 14 19.47 -22.40 9.89
C ALA A 14 19.63 -22.92 8.44
N GLU A 15 19.25 -24.17 8.16
CA GLU A 15 19.38 -24.79 6.84
C GLU A 15 18.46 -24.19 5.76
N ASP A 16 17.44 -23.42 6.15
CA ASP A 16 16.48 -22.84 5.19
C ASP A 16 16.07 -21.41 5.60
N PRO A 17 16.59 -20.37 4.91
CA PRO A 17 16.36 -18.98 5.27
C PRO A 17 14.89 -18.55 5.17
N VAL A 18 14.03 -19.31 4.46
CA VAL A 18 12.58 -19.01 4.43
C VAL A 18 11.97 -19.08 5.83
N ARG A 19 12.59 -19.83 6.76
CA ARG A 19 12.06 -20.00 8.11
C ARG A 19 12.04 -18.68 8.87
N ILE A 20 12.91 -17.72 8.54
CA ILE A 20 12.84 -16.35 9.04
C ILE A 20 11.49 -15.71 8.67
N LEU A 21 11.12 -15.77 7.39
CA LEU A 21 9.84 -15.26 6.89
C LEU A 21 8.65 -15.99 7.52
N ARG A 22 8.75 -17.32 7.69
CA ARG A 22 7.69 -18.11 8.32
C ARG A 22 7.49 -17.73 9.79
N VAL A 23 8.57 -17.51 10.55
CA VAL A 23 8.49 -17.03 11.95
C VAL A 23 7.83 -15.66 12.01
N ALA A 24 8.24 -14.73 11.13
CA ALA A 24 7.61 -13.41 11.02
C ALA A 24 6.11 -13.53 10.68
N ARG A 25 5.74 -14.43 9.76
CA ARG A 25 4.33 -14.67 9.40
C ARG A 25 3.55 -15.27 10.56
N PHE A 26 4.12 -16.22 11.28
CA PHE A 26 3.47 -16.76 12.49
C PHE A 26 3.31 -15.69 13.57
N ALA A 27 4.26 -14.76 13.71
CA ALA A 27 4.14 -13.64 14.63
C ALA A 27 2.99 -12.69 14.25
N ALA A 28 2.75 -12.50 12.94
CA ALA A 28 1.59 -11.77 12.46
C ALA A 28 0.28 -12.54 12.65
N ARG A 29 0.24 -13.82 12.24
CA ARG A 29 -0.94 -14.69 12.37
C ARG A 29 -1.41 -14.82 13.82
N PHE A 30 -0.48 -14.94 14.76
CA PHE A 30 -0.80 -15.16 16.17
C PHE A 30 -0.74 -13.89 17.02
N ALA A 31 -0.68 -12.71 16.39
CA ALA A 31 -0.56 -11.43 17.08
C ALA A 31 -1.73 -11.14 18.03
N ALA A 32 -2.95 -11.53 17.66
CA ALA A 32 -4.15 -11.36 18.49
C ALA A 32 -4.06 -12.06 19.85
N TRP A 33 -3.30 -13.16 19.93
CA TRP A 33 -3.04 -13.88 21.18
C TRP A 33 -1.73 -13.46 21.86
N GLY A 34 -1.14 -12.34 21.44
CA GLY A 34 0.06 -11.79 22.07
C GLY A 34 1.33 -12.60 21.81
N PHE A 35 1.40 -13.42 20.76
CA PHE A 35 2.58 -14.23 20.49
C PHE A 35 3.82 -13.38 20.19
N LYS A 36 4.95 -13.77 20.77
CA LYS A 36 6.27 -13.13 20.60
C LYS A 36 7.30 -14.15 20.12
N VAL A 37 8.28 -13.68 19.37
CA VAL A 37 9.45 -14.50 18.99
C VAL A 37 10.35 -14.63 20.22
N ALA A 38 10.77 -15.85 20.54
CA ALA A 38 11.73 -16.09 21.61
C ALA A 38 13.05 -15.34 21.34
N HIS A 39 13.69 -14.81 22.38
CA HIS A 39 14.95 -14.08 22.25
C HIS A 39 15.99 -14.88 21.45
N ASP A 40 16.31 -16.11 21.86
CA ASP A 40 17.29 -16.96 21.17
C ASP A 40 16.92 -17.25 19.71
N THR A 41 15.62 -17.27 19.38
CA THR A 41 15.18 -17.43 17.98
C THR A 41 15.39 -16.15 17.18
N ASN A 42 15.15 -14.99 17.78
CA ASN A 42 15.44 -13.71 17.12
C ASN A 42 16.95 -13.50 16.94
N THR A 43 17.77 -13.88 17.92
CA THR A 43 19.23 -13.87 17.84
C THR A 43 19.72 -14.77 16.71
N LEU A 44 19.27 -16.04 16.68
CA LEU A 44 19.62 -16.97 15.60
C LEU A 44 19.22 -16.40 14.22
N MET A 45 18.00 -15.87 14.07
CA MET A 45 17.60 -15.23 12.79
C MET A 45 18.51 -14.05 12.41
N GLY A 46 18.99 -13.28 13.38
CA GLY A 46 19.94 -12.19 13.15
C GLY A 46 21.32 -12.69 12.70
N GLU A 47 21.83 -13.76 13.30
CA GLU A 47 23.07 -14.42 12.88
C GLU A 47 22.96 -14.94 11.45
N MET A 48 21.83 -15.60 11.12
CA MET A 48 21.54 -16.07 9.76
C MET A 48 21.59 -14.93 8.73
N VAL A 49 21.03 -13.77 9.08
CA VAL A 49 21.07 -12.57 8.23
C VAL A 49 22.49 -12.05 8.07
N ALA A 50 23.25 -11.97 9.18
CA ALA A 50 24.64 -11.51 9.17
C ALA A 50 25.57 -12.41 8.33
N ASN A 51 25.30 -13.71 8.32
CA ASN A 51 26.02 -14.70 7.52
C ASN A 51 25.63 -14.71 6.03
N GLY A 52 24.66 -13.88 5.62
CA GLY A 52 24.24 -13.77 4.21
C GLY A 52 23.25 -14.86 3.75
N GLU A 53 22.71 -15.66 4.65
CA GLU A 53 21.82 -16.78 4.27
C GLU A 53 20.50 -16.28 3.66
N VAL A 54 20.05 -15.09 4.05
CA VAL A 54 18.87 -14.41 3.48
C VAL A 54 19.06 -14.11 1.98
N ASP A 55 20.29 -13.98 1.49
CA ASP A 55 20.58 -13.67 0.09
C ASP A 55 20.25 -14.86 -0.84
N ALA A 56 20.13 -16.08 -0.28
CA ALA A 56 19.70 -17.28 -1.00
C ALA A 56 18.16 -17.41 -1.13
N LEU A 57 17.38 -16.47 -0.59
CA LEU A 57 15.92 -16.49 -0.73
C LEU A 57 15.50 -16.28 -2.18
N VAL A 58 14.75 -17.24 -2.72
CA VAL A 58 14.12 -17.09 -4.04
C VAL A 58 12.84 -16.26 -3.96
N ALA A 59 12.64 -15.42 -4.98
CA ALA A 59 11.58 -14.42 -5.08
C ALA A 59 10.16 -14.96 -4.78
N GLU A 60 9.83 -16.13 -5.33
CA GLU A 60 8.51 -16.76 -5.19
C GLU A 60 8.22 -17.17 -3.75
N ARG A 61 9.24 -17.62 -3.01
CA ARG A 61 9.10 -17.98 -1.60
C ARG A 61 8.93 -16.76 -0.73
N VAL A 62 9.62 -15.67 -1.06
CA VAL A 62 9.44 -14.38 -0.38
C VAL A 62 8.00 -13.90 -0.57
N TRP A 63 7.54 -13.81 -1.82
CA TRP A 63 6.19 -13.36 -2.13
C TRP A 63 5.12 -14.24 -1.46
N ALA A 64 5.25 -15.56 -1.52
CA ALA A 64 4.27 -16.47 -0.91
C ALA A 64 4.13 -16.28 0.61
N GLU A 65 5.22 -15.98 1.32
CA GLU A 65 5.15 -15.68 2.76
C GLU A 65 4.62 -14.26 3.01
N THR A 66 4.99 -13.28 2.20
CA THR A 66 4.47 -11.91 2.28
C THR A 66 2.96 -11.84 2.04
N GLU A 67 2.45 -12.47 0.98
CA GLU A 67 1.01 -12.51 0.67
C GLU A 67 0.21 -13.13 1.83
N ARG A 68 0.69 -14.26 2.37
CA ARG A 68 0.06 -14.89 3.53
C ARG A 68 0.17 -14.05 4.81
N ALA A 69 1.22 -13.25 4.97
CA ALA A 69 1.35 -12.32 6.08
C ALA A 69 0.39 -11.14 5.94
N LEU A 70 0.25 -10.59 4.72
CA LEU A 70 -0.73 -9.55 4.39
C LEU A 70 -2.15 -10.02 4.69
N ALA A 71 -2.46 -11.30 4.52
CA ALA A 71 -3.78 -11.87 4.84
C ALA A 71 -4.10 -12.03 6.35
N THR A 72 -3.19 -11.66 7.25
CA THR A 72 -3.42 -11.77 8.72
C THR A 72 -4.12 -10.52 9.29
N ASP A 73 -4.56 -10.57 10.54
CA ASP A 73 -5.23 -9.44 11.21
C ASP A 73 -4.25 -8.33 11.66
N LYS A 74 -2.97 -8.67 11.83
CA LYS A 74 -1.91 -7.73 12.25
C LYS A 74 -0.66 -7.85 11.38
N PRO A 75 -0.77 -7.57 10.07
CA PRO A 75 0.32 -7.78 9.11
C PRO A 75 1.57 -6.97 9.44
N SER A 76 1.49 -5.82 10.14
CA SER A 76 2.67 -5.04 10.53
C SER A 76 3.67 -5.83 11.39
N ARG A 77 3.21 -6.85 12.13
CA ARG A 77 4.07 -7.70 12.96
C ARG A 77 5.06 -8.51 12.13
N PHE A 78 4.70 -8.87 10.90
CA PHE A 78 5.62 -9.54 9.97
C PHE A 78 6.86 -8.66 9.72
N PHE A 79 6.64 -7.44 9.26
CA PHE A 79 7.71 -6.49 8.95
C PHE A 79 8.50 -6.06 10.19
N LYS A 80 7.84 -5.89 11.35
CA LYS A 80 8.52 -5.59 12.62
C LYS A 80 9.44 -6.70 13.08
N VAL A 81 9.05 -7.98 12.91
CA VAL A 81 9.94 -9.11 13.22
C VAL A 81 11.12 -9.16 12.25
N LEU A 82 10.88 -8.98 10.95
CA LEU A 82 11.96 -8.93 9.96
C LEU A 82 12.94 -7.78 10.25
N ARG A 83 12.44 -6.61 10.66
CA ARG A 83 13.31 -5.49 11.06
C ARG A 83 14.10 -5.81 12.32
N GLY A 84 13.45 -6.43 13.31
CA GLY A 84 14.06 -6.81 14.59
C GLY A 84 15.18 -7.84 14.50
N CYS A 85 15.27 -8.60 13.39
CA CYS A 85 16.42 -9.47 13.10
C CYS A 85 17.29 -8.96 11.93
N GLY A 86 17.05 -7.76 11.41
CA GLY A 86 17.80 -7.19 10.29
C GLY A 86 17.44 -7.71 8.89
N ALA A 87 16.56 -8.71 8.79
CA ALA A 87 16.12 -9.27 7.52
C ALA A 87 15.36 -8.24 6.65
N LEU A 88 14.67 -7.27 7.25
CA LEU A 88 13.90 -6.28 6.48
C LEU A 88 14.78 -5.47 5.52
N ALA A 89 15.94 -5.00 5.98
CA ALA A 89 16.89 -4.24 5.17
C ALA A 89 17.44 -5.02 3.96
N LYS A 90 17.50 -6.36 4.06
CA LYS A 90 17.95 -7.25 2.98
C LYS A 90 16.82 -7.59 2.01
N VAL A 91 15.65 -7.93 2.55
CA VAL A 91 14.52 -8.42 1.76
C VAL A 91 13.70 -7.27 1.17
N PHE A 92 13.37 -6.25 1.96
CA PHE A 92 12.57 -5.10 1.53
C PHE A 92 13.30 -3.78 1.88
N PRO A 93 14.46 -3.50 1.27
CA PRO A 93 15.23 -2.28 1.54
C PRO A 93 14.38 -1.01 1.37
N GLU A 94 13.44 -1.00 0.43
CA GLU A 94 12.55 0.13 0.16
C GLU A 94 11.60 0.41 1.35
N ILE A 95 11.18 -0.64 2.07
CA ILE A 95 10.34 -0.52 3.27
C ILE A 95 11.21 -0.17 4.49
N ASP A 96 12.38 -0.80 4.62
CA ASP A 96 13.29 -0.55 5.74
C ASP A 96 13.76 0.92 5.79
N ALA A 97 13.98 1.52 4.62
CA ALA A 97 14.42 2.89 4.45
C ALA A 97 13.39 3.96 4.86
N LEU A 98 12.12 3.59 5.08
CA LEU A 98 11.10 4.53 5.56
C LEU A 98 11.26 4.87 7.05
N PHE A 99 11.83 3.97 7.82
CA PHE A 99 12.02 4.18 9.25
C PHE A 99 13.16 5.19 9.48
N GLY A 100 12.90 6.19 10.31
CA GLY A 100 13.75 7.35 10.54
C GLY A 100 13.43 8.55 9.65
N VAL A 101 12.56 8.39 8.64
CA VAL A 101 12.17 9.49 7.73
C VAL A 101 11.03 10.30 8.37
N PRO A 102 11.24 11.58 8.70
CA PRO A 102 10.27 12.39 9.44
C PRO A 102 9.16 12.93 8.53
N GLN A 103 7.94 12.96 9.06
CA GLN A 103 6.74 13.49 8.44
C GLN A 103 6.25 14.74 9.18
N PRO A 104 5.39 15.58 8.57
CA PRO A 104 4.85 16.76 9.22
C PRO A 104 3.95 16.38 10.41
N GLU A 105 4.40 16.68 11.63
CA GLU A 105 3.73 16.32 12.90
C GLU A 105 2.24 16.67 12.92
N LYS A 106 1.86 17.83 12.36
CA LYS A 106 0.46 18.28 12.24
C LYS A 106 -0.46 17.23 11.63
N HIS A 107 0.03 16.47 10.65
CA HIS A 107 -0.73 15.47 9.93
C HIS A 107 -0.33 14.05 10.31
N HIS A 108 0.83 13.87 10.94
CA HIS A 108 1.46 12.59 11.27
C HIS A 108 2.05 12.67 12.69
N PRO A 109 1.22 12.53 13.74
CA PRO A 109 1.69 12.64 15.13
C PRO A 109 2.76 11.61 15.51
N GLU A 110 2.84 10.50 14.78
CA GLU A 110 3.88 9.48 14.89
C GLU A 110 5.25 9.94 14.37
N ILE A 111 5.27 10.97 13.52
CA ILE A 111 6.44 11.56 12.83
C ILE A 111 7.17 10.58 11.90
N ASP A 112 7.42 9.35 12.32
CA ASP A 112 8.20 8.36 11.58
C ASP A 112 7.38 7.73 10.44
N THR A 113 7.88 7.82 9.21
CA THR A 113 7.20 7.27 8.02
C THR A 113 7.08 5.74 8.07
N GLY A 114 8.09 5.03 8.58
CA GLY A 114 8.04 3.59 8.74
C GLY A 114 6.98 3.15 9.76
N ALA A 115 6.87 3.87 10.87
CA ALA A 115 5.83 3.67 11.87
C ALA A 115 4.43 3.93 11.29
N HIS A 116 4.26 5.04 10.55
CA HIS A 116 3.03 5.38 9.81
C HIS A 116 2.60 4.24 8.90
N VAL A 117 3.47 3.79 7.99
CA VAL A 117 3.13 2.71 7.04
C VAL A 117 2.74 1.41 7.74
N MET A 118 3.33 1.10 8.90
CA MET A 118 2.91 -0.05 9.72
C MET A 118 1.50 0.13 10.31
N MET A 119 1.13 1.35 10.70
CA MET A 119 -0.22 1.67 11.19
C MET A 119 -1.25 1.63 10.06
N VAL A 120 -0.93 2.23 8.90
CA VAL A 120 -1.73 2.16 7.67
C VAL A 120 -1.99 0.72 7.25
N LEU A 121 -0.96 -0.13 7.22
CA LEU A 121 -1.10 -1.53 6.84
C LEU A 121 -2.03 -2.31 7.79
N ASP A 122 -1.93 -2.07 9.11
CA ASP A 122 -2.85 -2.70 10.07
C ASP A 122 -4.28 -2.12 9.96
N GLN A 123 -4.44 -0.85 9.61
CA GLN A 123 -5.75 -0.25 9.39
C GLN A 123 -6.41 -0.80 8.11
N ALA A 124 -5.65 -0.95 7.03
CA ALA A 124 -6.10 -1.62 5.80
C ALA A 124 -6.59 -3.04 6.08
N ALA A 125 -5.95 -3.76 7.01
CA ALA A 125 -6.37 -5.10 7.39
C ALA A 125 -7.73 -5.13 8.12
N LYS A 126 -8.09 -4.07 8.86
CA LYS A 126 -9.42 -3.94 9.47
C LYS A 126 -10.48 -3.55 8.44
N LEU A 127 -10.13 -2.68 7.50
CA LEU A 127 -11.06 -2.15 6.49
C LEU A 127 -11.37 -3.15 5.38
N SER A 128 -10.43 -4.03 5.02
CA SER A 128 -10.59 -4.95 3.90
C SER A 128 -9.88 -6.29 4.10
N PRO A 129 -10.50 -7.44 3.74
CA PRO A 129 -9.81 -8.72 3.64
C PRO A 129 -8.91 -8.84 2.41
N ASP A 130 -9.03 -7.91 1.45
CA ASP A 130 -8.31 -7.96 0.19
C ASP A 130 -6.82 -7.61 0.37
N THR A 131 -5.96 -8.59 0.13
CA THR A 131 -4.51 -8.45 0.21
C THR A 131 -3.94 -7.49 -0.83
N GLN A 132 -4.65 -7.21 -1.93
CA GLN A 132 -4.25 -6.18 -2.90
C GLN A 132 -4.30 -4.78 -2.26
N VAL A 133 -5.39 -4.47 -1.54
CA VAL A 133 -5.54 -3.21 -0.78
C VAL A 133 -4.43 -3.08 0.26
N ARG A 134 -4.17 -4.16 1.01
CA ARG A 134 -3.15 -4.17 2.07
C ARG A 134 -1.73 -3.99 1.50
N PHE A 135 -1.43 -4.60 0.35
CA PHE A 135 -0.16 -4.39 -0.34
C PHE A 135 -0.03 -2.96 -0.85
N ALA A 136 -1.08 -2.40 -1.47
CA ALA A 136 -1.08 -1.02 -1.93
C ALA A 136 -0.87 -0.03 -0.76
N ALA A 137 -1.50 -0.28 0.40
CA ALA A 137 -1.31 0.49 1.63
C ALA A 137 0.14 0.43 2.14
N LEU A 138 0.75 -0.76 2.16
CA LEU A 138 2.15 -0.93 2.54
C LEU A 138 3.12 -0.13 1.67
N THR A 139 2.82 0.04 0.38
CA THR A 139 3.78 0.56 -0.60
C THR A 139 3.48 1.97 -1.13
N HIS A 140 2.40 2.62 -0.69
CA HIS A 140 1.98 3.90 -1.29
C HIS A 140 3.05 5.00 -1.14
N ASP A 141 3.82 4.96 -0.04
CA ASP A 141 4.72 6.02 0.40
C ASP A 141 6.23 5.70 0.27
N LEU A 142 6.61 4.63 -0.45
CA LEU A 142 8.02 4.22 -0.59
C LEU A 142 8.95 5.38 -1.03
N GLY A 143 8.46 6.28 -1.87
CA GLY A 143 9.19 7.43 -2.39
C GLY A 143 9.57 8.49 -1.35
N LYS A 144 8.98 8.45 -0.14
CA LYS A 144 9.39 9.34 0.97
C LYS A 144 10.82 9.07 1.41
N ALA A 145 11.22 7.80 1.46
CA ALA A 145 12.59 7.38 1.78
C ALA A 145 13.63 7.88 0.76
N ALA A 146 13.23 8.10 -0.49
CA ALA A 146 14.09 8.65 -1.55
C ALA A 146 14.02 10.18 -1.66
N THR A 147 13.34 10.87 -0.73
CA THR A 147 13.30 12.34 -0.70
C THR A 147 14.61 12.87 -0.12
N PRO A 148 15.29 13.85 -0.75
CA PRO A 148 16.45 14.50 -0.17
C PRO A 148 16.14 15.09 1.21
N GLU A 149 17.07 14.98 2.17
CA GLU A 149 16.86 15.46 3.55
C GLU A 149 16.53 16.96 3.60
N ALA A 150 17.08 17.76 2.69
CA ALA A 150 16.79 19.20 2.57
C ALA A 150 15.32 19.51 2.24
N GLU A 151 14.56 18.52 1.74
CA GLU A 151 13.13 18.64 1.44
C GLU A 151 12.25 18.00 2.51
N TRP A 152 12.83 17.45 3.58
CA TRP A 152 12.06 16.92 4.69
C TRP A 152 11.41 18.06 5.50
N PRO A 153 10.20 17.86 6.05
CA PRO A 153 9.32 16.69 5.92
C PRO A 153 8.27 16.85 4.79
N ARG A 154 8.54 17.64 3.75
CA ARG A 154 7.55 17.99 2.71
C ARG A 154 7.37 16.90 1.65
N HIS A 155 8.42 16.12 1.38
CA HIS A 155 8.39 14.98 0.45
C HIS A 155 7.83 15.32 -0.94
N ILE A 156 8.32 16.41 -1.54
CA ILE A 156 7.80 16.89 -2.83
C ILE A 156 8.10 15.86 -3.92
N GLY A 157 7.05 15.38 -4.60
CA GLY A 157 7.18 14.43 -5.70
C GLY A 157 7.44 12.98 -5.26
N HIS A 158 7.19 12.64 -3.99
CA HIS A 158 7.32 11.27 -3.51
C HIS A 158 6.40 10.30 -4.25
N GLU A 159 5.25 10.74 -4.75
CA GLU A 159 4.28 9.88 -5.45
C GLU A 159 4.91 9.19 -6.66
N GLN A 160 5.65 9.95 -7.49
CA GLN A 160 6.31 9.37 -8.66
C GLN A 160 7.52 8.52 -8.25
N ARG A 161 8.29 8.94 -7.23
CA ARG A 161 9.39 8.12 -6.68
C ARG A 161 8.89 6.79 -6.11
N SER A 162 7.71 6.78 -5.47
CA SER A 162 7.06 5.57 -4.98
C SER A 162 6.75 4.61 -6.12
N VAL A 163 6.24 5.12 -7.26
CA VAL A 163 5.96 4.28 -8.44
C VAL A 163 7.22 3.61 -8.98
N ASP A 164 8.32 4.35 -9.08
CA ASP A 164 9.58 3.85 -9.63
C ASP A 164 10.16 2.74 -8.73
N LEU A 165 10.24 2.98 -7.42
CA LEU A 165 10.68 1.98 -6.43
C LEU A 165 9.77 0.73 -6.42
N LEU A 166 8.45 0.95 -6.47
CA LEU A 166 7.48 -0.14 -6.50
C LEU A 166 7.59 -0.99 -7.76
N MET A 167 7.97 -0.41 -8.90
CA MET A 167 8.18 -1.14 -10.15
C MET A 167 9.29 -2.18 -10.01
N ASP A 168 10.40 -1.77 -9.41
CA ASP A 168 11.56 -2.65 -9.20
C ASP A 168 11.27 -3.71 -8.13
N LEU A 169 10.61 -3.34 -7.03
CA LEU A 169 10.14 -4.29 -6.01
C LEU A 169 9.21 -5.35 -6.62
N CYS A 170 8.21 -4.92 -7.41
CA CYS A 170 7.26 -5.83 -8.04
C CYS A 170 7.93 -6.76 -9.06
N ARG A 171 8.93 -6.26 -9.80
CA ARG A 171 9.72 -7.08 -10.73
C ARG A 171 10.56 -8.11 -9.97
N ARG A 172 11.22 -7.70 -8.89
CA ARG A 172 12.09 -8.54 -8.05
C ARG A 172 11.33 -9.70 -7.43
N PHE A 173 10.10 -9.46 -6.94
CA PHE A 173 9.28 -10.51 -6.31
C PHE A 173 8.24 -11.15 -7.22
N ARG A 174 8.20 -10.79 -8.51
CA ARG A 174 7.20 -11.27 -9.47
C ARG A 174 5.77 -11.10 -8.95
N VAL A 175 5.51 -9.95 -8.33
CA VAL A 175 4.22 -9.61 -7.72
C VAL A 175 3.12 -9.74 -8.77
N PRO A 176 1.97 -10.40 -8.46
CA PRO A 176 0.89 -10.56 -9.42
C PRO A 176 0.39 -9.24 -9.99
N LYS A 177 -0.08 -9.28 -11.23
CA LYS A 177 -0.43 -8.08 -12.01
C LYS A 177 -1.43 -7.18 -11.30
N ASP A 178 -2.48 -7.73 -10.70
CA ASP A 178 -3.54 -6.93 -10.07
C ASP A 178 -3.05 -6.19 -8.82
N TYR A 179 -2.21 -6.83 -7.99
CA TYR A 179 -1.53 -6.16 -6.87
C TYR A 179 -0.68 -4.99 -7.34
N ARG A 180 0.16 -5.23 -8.36
CA ARG A 180 1.07 -4.21 -8.91
C ARG A 180 0.28 -3.03 -9.48
N GLU A 181 -0.77 -3.28 -10.25
CA GLU A 181 -1.56 -2.22 -10.87
C GLU A 181 -2.24 -1.34 -9.83
N LEU A 182 -2.91 -1.95 -8.83
CA LEU A 182 -3.54 -1.19 -7.74
C LEU A 182 -2.49 -0.37 -6.98
N ALA A 183 -1.41 -1.01 -6.52
CA ALA A 183 -0.36 -0.35 -5.75
C ALA A 183 0.29 0.81 -6.51
N MET A 184 0.54 0.67 -7.82
CA MET A 184 1.08 1.76 -8.65
C MET A 184 0.10 2.92 -8.78
N THR A 185 -1.19 2.65 -8.98
CA THR A 185 -2.18 3.73 -9.05
C THR A 185 -2.37 4.42 -7.70
N THR A 186 -2.37 3.67 -6.59
CA THR A 186 -2.41 4.23 -5.23
C THR A 186 -1.21 5.13 -4.97
N ALA A 187 0.02 4.63 -5.18
CA ALA A 187 1.24 5.40 -4.98
C ALA A 187 1.20 6.73 -5.76
N ARG A 188 0.74 6.69 -7.01
CA ARG A 188 0.66 7.89 -7.87
C ARG A 188 -0.42 8.88 -7.47
N TYR A 189 -1.58 8.41 -6.99
CA TYR A 189 -2.79 9.25 -6.89
C TYR A 189 -3.39 9.35 -5.48
N HIS A 190 -2.82 8.74 -4.44
CA HIS A 190 -3.39 8.82 -3.10
C HIS A 190 -3.54 10.28 -2.60
N THR A 191 -2.60 11.17 -2.93
CA THR A 191 -2.70 12.61 -2.60
C THR A 191 -3.83 13.32 -3.35
N HIS A 192 -4.22 12.85 -4.54
CA HIS A 192 -5.46 13.31 -5.20
C HIS A 192 -6.69 12.93 -4.38
N CYS A 193 -6.73 11.72 -3.82
CA CYS A 193 -7.83 11.28 -2.97
C CYS A 193 -7.94 12.15 -1.72
N HIS A 194 -6.85 12.36 -0.99
CA HIS A 194 -6.84 13.19 0.21
C HIS A 194 -7.32 14.62 -0.01
N ARG A 195 -7.12 15.13 -1.23
CA ARG A 195 -7.49 16.49 -1.65
C ARG A 195 -8.71 16.53 -2.56
N ALA A 196 -9.56 15.49 -2.55
CA ALA A 196 -10.66 15.33 -3.50
C ALA A 196 -11.53 16.58 -3.68
N ALA A 197 -11.87 17.26 -2.58
CA ALA A 197 -12.69 18.48 -2.58
C ALA A 197 -12.00 19.70 -3.22
N GLU A 198 -10.67 19.71 -3.34
CA GLU A 198 -9.89 20.79 -3.95
C GLU A 198 -9.63 20.56 -5.45
N LEU A 199 -9.95 19.36 -5.96
CA LEU A 199 -9.62 18.99 -7.32
C LEU A 199 -10.61 19.58 -8.33
N LYS A 200 -10.08 19.94 -9.50
CA LYS A 200 -10.91 20.25 -10.65
C LYS A 200 -11.70 19.00 -11.09
N PRO A 201 -12.94 19.13 -11.59
CA PRO A 201 -13.72 18.00 -12.13
C PRO A 201 -12.95 17.19 -13.19
N SER A 202 -12.14 17.87 -14.01
CA SER A 202 -11.29 17.22 -15.02
C SER A 202 -10.14 16.41 -14.43
N THR A 203 -9.63 16.78 -13.25
CA THR A 203 -8.60 16.01 -12.54
C THR A 203 -9.20 14.77 -11.88
N LEU A 204 -10.40 14.88 -11.30
CA LEU A 204 -11.15 13.72 -10.80
C LEU A 204 -11.40 12.72 -11.93
N LEU A 205 -11.92 13.19 -13.07
CA LEU A 205 -12.15 12.31 -14.24
C LEU A 205 -10.87 11.63 -14.74
N LYS A 206 -9.75 12.37 -14.84
CA LYS A 206 -8.46 11.80 -15.25
C LYS A 206 -7.99 10.72 -14.28
N THR A 207 -8.20 10.92 -12.98
CA THR A 207 -7.84 9.93 -11.95
C THR A 207 -8.73 8.70 -12.08
N LEU A 208 -10.05 8.85 -12.24
CA LEU A 208 -10.98 7.73 -12.48
C LEU A 208 -10.63 6.92 -13.74
N LEU A 209 -10.22 7.59 -14.81
CA LEU A 209 -9.75 6.93 -16.04
C LEU A 209 -8.44 6.17 -15.80
N ALA A 210 -7.49 6.75 -15.07
CA ALA A 210 -6.22 6.11 -14.75
C ALA A 210 -6.38 4.88 -13.84
N LEU A 211 -7.39 4.89 -12.96
CA LEU A 211 -7.80 3.75 -12.14
C LEU A 211 -8.56 2.66 -12.93
N ASP A 212 -8.90 2.92 -14.20
CA ASP A 212 -9.75 2.05 -15.02
C ASP A 212 -11.15 1.81 -14.42
N ALA A 213 -11.64 2.78 -13.61
CA ALA A 213 -12.85 2.65 -12.81
C ALA A 213 -14.14 2.51 -13.65
N PHE A 214 -14.13 2.91 -14.92
CA PHE A 214 -15.29 2.76 -15.80
C PHE A 214 -15.47 1.31 -16.28
N ARG A 215 -14.38 0.56 -16.41
CA ARG A 215 -14.40 -0.83 -16.85
C ARG A 215 -14.39 -1.80 -15.67
N LYS A 216 -13.71 -1.41 -14.59
CA LYS A 216 -13.51 -2.17 -13.36
C LYS A 216 -13.83 -1.28 -12.14
N PRO A 217 -15.11 -1.01 -11.85
CA PRO A 217 -15.50 -0.13 -10.75
C PRO A 217 -14.96 -0.59 -9.38
N GLU A 218 -14.71 -1.89 -9.21
CA GLU A 218 -14.08 -2.46 -8.02
C GLU A 218 -12.68 -1.87 -7.74
N ARG A 219 -11.93 -1.44 -8.78
CA ARG A 219 -10.62 -0.80 -8.61
C ARG A 219 -10.71 0.55 -7.91
N LEU A 220 -11.81 1.27 -8.13
CA LEU A 220 -12.03 2.51 -7.39
C LEU A 220 -12.19 2.20 -5.90
N GLU A 221 -13.05 1.24 -5.54
CA GLU A 221 -13.27 0.91 -4.13
C GLU A 221 -12.00 0.39 -3.44
N GLN A 222 -11.20 -0.43 -4.13
CA GLN A 222 -9.88 -0.85 -3.61
C GLN A 222 -8.95 0.34 -3.37
N PHE A 223 -8.89 1.29 -4.31
CA PHE A 223 -8.09 2.51 -4.17
C PHE A 223 -8.59 3.38 -3.00
N LEU A 224 -9.91 3.56 -2.88
CA LEU A 224 -10.53 4.36 -1.81
C LEU A 224 -10.29 3.74 -0.43
N LEU A 225 -10.44 2.42 -0.28
CA LEU A 225 -10.12 1.72 0.96
C LEU A 225 -8.64 1.85 1.34
N THR A 226 -7.76 1.90 0.34
CA THR A 226 -6.33 2.12 0.59
C THR A 226 -6.07 3.54 1.09
N CYS A 227 -6.71 4.55 0.50
CA CYS A 227 -6.56 5.94 0.91
C CYS A 227 -7.21 6.22 2.28
N GLU A 228 -8.34 5.57 2.57
CA GLU A 228 -8.96 5.60 3.89
C GLU A 228 -8.05 4.99 4.95
N ALA A 229 -7.42 3.85 4.66
CA ALA A 229 -6.43 3.25 5.54
C ALA A 229 -5.23 4.17 5.81
N ASP A 230 -4.78 4.94 4.81
CA ASP A 230 -3.70 5.92 4.97
C ASP A 230 -4.13 7.12 5.85
N ALA A 231 -5.36 7.60 5.69
CA ALA A 231 -5.90 8.68 6.51
C ALA A 231 -6.12 8.24 7.98
N GLN A 232 -6.67 7.05 8.18
CA GLN A 232 -6.97 6.49 9.50
C GLN A 232 -5.78 5.80 10.16
N GLY A 233 -4.73 5.45 9.40
CA GLY A 233 -3.52 4.80 9.88
C GLY A 233 -2.58 5.72 10.65
N ARG A 234 -3.14 6.63 11.46
CA ARG A 234 -2.45 7.67 12.21
C ARG A 234 -2.97 7.67 13.64
N LYS A 235 -2.13 8.12 14.57
CA LYS A 235 -2.49 8.11 15.98
C LYS A 235 -3.72 9.01 16.23
N ASP A 236 -4.70 8.47 16.96
CA ASP A 236 -5.94 9.15 17.35
C ASP A 236 -6.86 9.52 16.15
N LYS A 237 -6.70 8.81 15.03
CA LYS A 237 -7.42 9.03 13.76
C LYS A 237 -8.07 7.77 13.21
N GLU A 238 -7.98 6.65 13.92
CA GLU A 238 -8.31 5.31 13.44
C GLU A 238 -9.80 5.12 13.07
N ASN A 239 -10.66 6.04 13.51
CA ASN A 239 -12.10 6.02 13.27
C ASN A 239 -12.60 7.33 12.63
N ASP A 240 -11.71 8.22 12.18
CA ASP A 240 -12.11 9.45 11.52
C ASP A 240 -12.85 9.11 10.20
N ALA A 241 -13.92 9.84 9.93
CA ALA A 241 -14.64 9.70 8.65
C ALA A 241 -13.75 10.14 7.48
N TYR A 242 -13.91 9.48 6.34
CA TYR A 242 -13.14 9.77 5.12
C TYR A 242 -14.07 10.20 3.96
N PRO A 243 -14.69 11.40 4.02
CA PRO A 243 -15.67 11.88 3.03
C PRO A 243 -15.09 12.05 1.61
N GLN A 244 -13.77 12.10 1.48
CA GLN A 244 -13.07 12.13 0.20
C GLN A 244 -13.44 10.94 -0.70
N ALA A 245 -13.72 9.78 -0.11
CA ALA A 245 -14.17 8.60 -0.84
C ALA A 245 -15.50 8.86 -1.56
N ASP A 246 -16.44 9.53 -0.91
CA ASP A 246 -17.77 9.80 -1.48
C ASP A 246 -17.69 10.81 -2.63
N VAL A 247 -16.75 11.77 -2.59
CA VAL A 247 -16.48 12.68 -3.71
C VAL A 247 -16.13 11.89 -4.98
N PHE A 248 -15.24 10.90 -4.87
CA PHE A 248 -14.84 10.05 -5.99
C PHE A 248 -15.96 9.13 -6.47
N ARG A 249 -16.75 8.54 -5.55
CA ARG A 249 -17.92 7.72 -5.88
C ARG A 249 -18.97 8.52 -6.64
N ASN A 250 -19.31 9.71 -6.15
CA ASN A 250 -20.26 10.62 -6.79
C ASN A 250 -19.76 11.07 -8.17
N ALA A 251 -18.46 11.39 -8.29
CA ALA A 251 -17.86 11.74 -9.57
C ALA A 251 -17.92 10.58 -10.59
N LEU A 252 -17.67 9.34 -10.16
CA LEU A 252 -17.79 8.17 -11.02
C LEU A 252 -19.23 7.97 -11.49
N ALA A 253 -20.19 8.00 -10.56
CA ALA A 253 -21.61 7.85 -10.86
C ALA A 253 -22.09 8.91 -11.87
N ALA A 254 -21.74 10.18 -11.65
CA ALA A 254 -22.07 11.27 -12.56
C ALA A 254 -21.44 11.07 -13.95
N ALA A 255 -20.17 10.68 -14.03
CA ALA A 255 -19.49 10.44 -15.30
C ALA A 255 -20.01 9.19 -16.04
N GLN A 256 -20.49 8.17 -15.33
CA GLN A 256 -21.10 6.98 -15.91
C GLN A 256 -22.48 7.27 -16.50
N SER A 257 -23.20 8.29 -15.99
CA SER A 257 -24.50 8.70 -16.55
C SER A 257 -24.41 9.21 -17.99
N ILE A 258 -23.22 9.62 -18.46
CA ILE A 258 -23.01 10.09 -19.83
C ILE A 258 -23.03 8.92 -20.82
N ASN A 259 -24.05 8.93 -21.69
CA ASN A 259 -24.27 7.91 -22.70
C ASN A 259 -23.40 8.15 -23.95
N ALA A 260 -22.32 7.38 -24.08
CA ALA A 260 -21.45 7.44 -25.26
C ALA A 260 -22.19 7.11 -26.57
N GLY A 261 -23.20 6.23 -26.55
CA GLY A 261 -24.01 5.93 -27.75
C GLY A 261 -24.75 7.14 -28.30
N LYS A 262 -25.31 8.00 -27.44
CA LYS A 262 -25.98 9.25 -27.85
C LYS A 262 -25.01 10.27 -28.46
N ILE A 263 -23.76 10.28 -28.03
CA ILE A 263 -22.75 11.16 -28.63
C ILE A 263 -22.36 10.62 -30.01
N ALA A 264 -22.27 9.30 -30.18
CA ALA A 264 -21.94 8.68 -31.46
C ALA A 264 -22.99 8.97 -32.55
N THR A 265 -24.27 9.14 -32.19
CA THR A 265 -25.33 9.51 -33.15
C THR A 265 -25.19 10.94 -33.70
N THR A 266 -24.31 11.76 -33.14
CA THR A 266 -24.04 13.12 -33.66
C THR A 266 -23.06 13.15 -34.85
N GLY A 267 -22.59 11.98 -35.30
CA GLY A 267 -21.62 11.86 -36.41
C GLY A 267 -20.16 12.10 -36.00
N LEU A 268 -19.89 12.35 -34.70
CA LEU A 268 -18.54 12.44 -34.17
C LEU A 268 -17.87 11.07 -34.12
N SER A 269 -16.60 11.00 -34.51
CA SER A 269 -15.80 9.78 -34.53
C SER A 269 -14.36 10.01 -34.07
N GLY A 270 -13.67 8.92 -33.73
CA GLY A 270 -12.25 8.94 -33.37
C GLY A 270 -11.93 9.86 -32.19
N GLU A 271 -10.97 10.75 -32.38
CA GLU A 271 -10.48 11.64 -31.32
C GLU A 271 -11.54 12.67 -30.89
N LYS A 272 -12.33 13.21 -31.83
CA LYS A 272 -13.39 14.17 -31.52
C LYS A 272 -14.45 13.56 -30.60
N MET A 273 -14.76 12.28 -30.80
CA MET A 273 -15.68 11.53 -29.94
C MET A 273 -15.15 11.40 -28.52
N LYS A 274 -13.85 11.08 -28.36
CA LYS A 274 -13.21 10.96 -27.04
C LYS A 274 -13.20 12.30 -26.31
N GLN A 275 -12.89 13.39 -27.02
CA GLN A 275 -12.87 14.74 -26.46
C GLN A 275 -14.26 15.18 -26.00
N GLU A 276 -15.30 14.91 -26.81
CA GLU A 276 -16.67 15.26 -26.46
C GLU A 276 -17.20 14.44 -25.28
N LEU A 277 -16.93 13.12 -25.26
CA LEU A 277 -17.27 12.27 -24.12
C LEU A 277 -16.57 12.74 -22.84
N PHE A 278 -15.28 13.09 -22.93
CA PHE A 278 -14.54 13.64 -21.80
C PHE A 278 -15.17 14.95 -21.32
N ARG A 279 -15.45 15.90 -22.22
CA ARG A 279 -16.07 17.19 -21.91
C ARG A 279 -17.41 17.03 -21.19
N GLN A 280 -18.30 16.17 -21.70
CA GLN A 280 -19.61 15.94 -21.08
C GLN A 280 -19.49 15.29 -19.70
N ARG A 281 -18.55 14.35 -19.51
CA ARG A 281 -18.29 13.75 -18.20
C ARG A 281 -17.74 14.76 -17.19
N VAL A 282 -16.85 15.65 -17.63
CA VAL A 282 -16.36 16.76 -16.78
C VAL A 282 -17.51 17.64 -16.33
N GLU A 283 -18.44 18.00 -17.23
CA GLU A 283 -19.59 18.82 -16.87
C GLU A 283 -20.56 18.08 -15.92
N ALA A 284 -20.80 16.78 -16.13
CA ALA A 284 -21.60 15.98 -15.21
C ALA A 284 -21.00 15.91 -13.81
N ILE A 285 -19.68 15.71 -13.70
CA ILE A 285 -18.98 15.72 -12.42
C ILE A 285 -19.12 17.11 -11.76
N LYS A 286 -18.95 18.19 -12.51
CA LYS A 286 -19.07 19.56 -11.99
C LYS A 286 -20.44 19.83 -11.36
N ASN A 287 -21.50 19.20 -11.85
CA ASN A 287 -22.86 19.41 -11.33
C ASN A 287 -23.16 18.66 -10.02
N VAL A 288 -22.27 17.77 -9.56
CA VAL A 288 -22.46 16.97 -8.33
C VAL A 288 -21.41 17.25 -7.25
N LEU A 289 -20.49 18.18 -7.51
CA LEU A 289 -19.50 18.69 -6.55
C LEU A 289 -19.97 20.02 -5.97
#